data_AF-A0A094GM70-F1
#
_entry.id   AF-A0A094GM70-F1
#
_cell.length_a   1.000
_cell.length_b   1.000
_cell.length_c   1.000
_cell.angle_alpha   90.00
_cell.angle_beta   90.00
_cell.angle_gamma   90.00
#
_symmetry.space_group_name_H-M   'P 1'
#
loop_
_entity.id
_entity.type
_entity.pdbx_description
1 polymer ?
#
loop_
_entity_poly.entity_id
_entity_poly.type
_entity_poly.pdbx_seq_one_letter_code
_entity_poly.pdbx_strand_id
1 'polypeptide(L)'
;MPGLFVRRNHSGSGTSAPTVPLRLRPPEVNRLDHQIHLQNGSTSILGFSRHSLRQAKQKPTPSLSTRVYELTKELGSLRQEIQFYRECFEVLQRLRERAYDVYQQQFLAGHSSKRMSELISQLHHALEESVRREVDAEKYWMESWGIHTEKGTKAGQLWI
;
A
#
# COMPACT_ATOMS: atom_id res chain seq x y z
N MET A 1 -6.22 19.57 58.58
CA MET A 1 -4.84 19.86 58.14
C MET A 1 -4.79 19.81 56.62
N PRO A 2 -4.77 20.96 55.93
CA PRO A 2 -4.75 21.03 54.48
C PRO A 2 -3.32 20.87 53.94
N GLY A 3 -3.12 19.89 53.06
CA GLY A 3 -1.85 19.64 52.39
C GLY A 3 -1.62 20.60 51.23
N LEU A 4 -0.49 21.30 51.28
CA LEU A 4 -0.03 22.33 50.36
C LEU A 4 0.09 21.86 48.91
N PHE A 5 -0.52 22.63 48.00
CA PHE A 5 -0.20 22.62 46.57
C PHE A 5 1.22 23.13 46.35
N VAL A 6 2.09 22.31 45.74
CA VAL A 6 3.34 22.78 45.16
C VAL A 6 3.23 22.72 43.63
N ARG A 7 3.02 23.89 43.04
CA ARG A 7 3.09 24.12 41.60
C ARG A 7 4.57 24.12 41.19
N ARG A 8 5.05 23.05 40.57
CA ARG A 8 6.40 23.00 40.01
C ARG A 8 6.37 23.52 38.57
N ASN A 9 6.69 24.80 38.41
CA ASN A 9 7.04 25.38 37.12
C ASN A 9 8.44 24.91 36.74
N HIS A 10 8.56 24.18 35.64
CA HIS A 10 9.83 23.96 34.94
C HIS A 10 9.71 24.53 33.53
N SER A 11 10.10 25.79 33.41
CA SER A 11 10.53 26.37 32.15
C SER A 11 11.93 25.84 31.86
N GLY A 12 12.14 25.17 30.73
CA GLY A 12 13.48 24.83 30.29
C GLY A 12 13.55 23.65 29.33
N SER A 13 13.96 23.98 28.10
CA SER A 13 14.54 23.09 27.09
C SER A 13 13.56 22.19 26.35
N GLY A 14 13.35 22.51 25.07
CA GLY A 14 12.61 21.70 24.13
C GLY A 14 13.19 20.30 24.04
N THR A 15 12.59 19.37 24.78
CA THR A 15 12.58 17.97 24.42
C THR A 15 11.74 17.87 23.16
N SER A 16 12.42 17.85 22.00
CA SER A 16 11.84 17.32 20.78
C SER A 16 11.09 16.04 21.16
N ALA A 17 9.79 16.02 20.88
CA ALA A 17 9.01 14.80 20.98
C ALA A 17 9.83 13.69 20.30
N PRO A 18 9.97 12.50 20.92
CA PRO A 18 10.71 11.41 20.31
C PRO A 18 10.18 11.29 18.89
N THR A 19 11.07 11.48 17.91
CA THR A 19 10.70 11.41 16.50
C THR A 19 10.18 10.01 16.29
N VAL A 20 8.86 9.88 16.34
CA VAL A 20 8.16 8.64 16.01
C VAL A 20 8.75 8.23 14.67
N PRO A 21 9.32 7.02 14.53
CA PRO A 21 9.80 6.57 13.24
C PRO A 21 8.69 6.82 12.23
N LEU A 22 9.01 7.33 11.03
CA LEU A 22 8.06 7.64 9.94
C LEU A 22 7.18 6.42 9.50
N ARG A 23 7.23 5.30 10.24
CA ARG A 23 6.58 4.01 10.03
C ARG A 23 5.35 3.74 10.92
N LEU A 24 4.71 4.74 11.53
CA LEU A 24 3.49 4.51 12.33
C LEU A 24 2.20 5.09 11.74
N ARG A 25 2.23 5.74 10.57
CA ARG A 25 0.97 6.12 9.91
C ARG A 25 0.37 4.85 9.28
N PRO A 26 -0.87 4.46 9.65
CA PRO A 26 -1.58 3.41 8.93
C PRO A 26 -1.65 3.76 7.43
N PRO A 27 -1.57 2.76 6.54
CA PRO A 27 -1.78 3.00 5.12
C PRO A 27 -3.07 3.79 4.89
N GLU A 28 -3.01 4.78 4.00
CA GLU A 28 -4.20 5.56 3.65
C GLU A 28 -5.10 4.74 2.74
N VAL A 29 -6.41 4.96 2.85
CA VAL A 29 -7.41 4.31 1.99
C VAL A 29 -7.14 4.75 0.55
N ASN A 30 -6.94 3.78 -0.34
CA ASN A 30 -6.68 4.01 -1.75
C ASN A 30 -7.95 3.81 -2.60
N ARG A 31 -7.84 4.09 -3.91
CA ARG A 31 -8.95 3.93 -4.86
C ARG A 31 -9.49 2.50 -4.94
N LEU A 32 -8.61 1.49 -4.85
CA LEU A 32 -9.00 0.08 -4.93
C LEU A 32 -9.81 -0.33 -3.71
N ASP A 33 -9.42 0.14 -2.51
CA ASP A 33 -10.19 -0.08 -1.29
C ASP A 33 -11.64 0.41 -1.46
N HIS A 34 -11.82 1.60 -2.02
CA HIS A 34 -13.15 2.15 -2.32
C HIS A 34 -13.93 1.29 -3.31
N GLN A 35 -13.30 0.86 -4.42
CA GLN A 35 -13.96 0.02 -5.42
C GLN A 35 -14.36 -1.35 -4.86
N ILE A 36 -13.48 -1.97 -4.07
CA ILE A 36 -13.74 -3.24 -3.38
C ILE A 36 -14.90 -3.07 -2.40
N HIS A 37 -14.93 -1.96 -1.66
CA HIS A 37 -16.02 -1.66 -0.73
C HIS A 37 -17.39 -1.57 -1.41
N LEU A 38 -17.47 -0.96 -2.61
CA LEU A 38 -18.70 -0.86 -3.39
C LEU A 38 -19.26 -2.24 -3.80
N GLN A 39 -18.42 -3.27 -3.89
CA GLN A 39 -18.85 -4.65 -4.15
C GLN A 39 -19.12 -5.46 -2.88
N ASN A 40 -19.36 -4.80 -1.74
CA ASN A 40 -19.49 -5.45 -0.43
C ASN A 40 -18.22 -6.25 -0.01
N GLY A 41 -17.08 -5.92 -0.60
CA GLY A 41 -15.78 -6.39 -0.17
C GLY A 41 -15.22 -5.55 0.99
N SER A 42 -14.15 -6.03 1.60
CA SER A 42 -13.37 -5.27 2.57
C SER A 42 -11.91 -5.67 2.45
N THR A 43 -11.05 -4.68 2.29
CA THR A 43 -9.60 -4.83 2.45
C THR A 43 -9.22 -4.74 3.92
N SER A 44 -7.99 -5.09 4.26
CA SER A 44 -7.46 -4.97 5.61
C SER A 44 -7.55 -3.54 6.16
N ILE A 45 -7.28 -2.53 5.33
CA ILE A 45 -7.34 -1.10 5.69
C ILE A 45 -8.76 -0.73 6.15
N LEU A 46 -9.77 -1.15 5.40
CA LEU A 46 -11.17 -0.90 5.73
C LEU A 46 -11.64 -1.74 6.92
N GLY A 47 -11.24 -3.01 6.97
CA GLY A 47 -11.64 -3.97 8.01
C GLY A 47 -11.10 -3.61 9.38
N PHE A 48 -9.88 -3.07 9.46
CA PHE A 48 -9.25 -2.62 10.70
C PHE A 48 -9.46 -1.14 11.00
N SER A 49 -10.29 -0.44 10.22
CA SER A 49 -10.65 0.95 10.51
C SER A 49 -11.36 1.07 11.87
N ARG A 50 -11.21 2.22 12.53
CA ARG A 50 -11.88 2.48 13.82
C ARG A 50 -13.40 2.31 13.73
N HIS A 51 -13.97 2.66 12.59
CA HIS A 51 -15.41 2.55 12.36
C HIS A 51 -15.83 1.07 12.29
N SER A 52 -15.14 0.27 11.47
CA SER A 52 -15.40 -1.17 11.33
C SER A 52 -15.22 -1.92 12.66
N LEU A 53 -14.16 -1.61 13.41
CA LEU A 53 -13.93 -2.21 14.73
C LEU A 53 -15.03 -1.86 15.75
N ARG A 54 -15.55 -0.63 15.73
CA ARG A 54 -16.67 -0.23 16.60
C ARG A 54 -17.95 -0.98 16.23
N GLN A 55 -18.25 -1.10 14.94
CA GLN A 55 -19.40 -1.88 14.49
C GLN A 55 -19.26 -3.36 14.87
N ALA A 56 -18.09 -3.96 14.67
CA ALA A 56 -17.84 -5.36 15.01
C ALA A 56 -18.08 -5.66 16.49
N LYS A 57 -17.74 -4.73 17.39
CA LYS A 57 -18.00 -4.84 18.83
C LYS A 57 -19.49 -4.79 19.20
N GLN A 58 -20.32 -4.17 18.37
CA GLN A 58 -21.77 -4.05 18.61
C GLN A 58 -22.55 -5.23 18.03
N LYS A 59 -21.95 -6.00 17.12
CA LYS A 59 -22.61 -7.16 16.51
C LYS A 59 -22.73 -8.30 17.54
N PRO A 60 -23.89 -8.99 17.59
CA PRO A 60 -24.03 -10.17 18.42
C PRO A 60 -23.07 -11.26 17.97
N THR A 61 -22.65 -12.12 18.89
CA THR A 61 -21.74 -13.22 18.59
C THR A 61 -22.42 -14.20 17.62
N PRO A 62 -21.83 -14.48 16.45
CA PRO A 62 -22.40 -15.42 15.49
C PRO A 62 -22.32 -16.86 16.02
N SER A 63 -23.13 -17.76 15.43
CA SER A 63 -22.97 -19.19 15.65
C SER A 63 -21.59 -19.67 15.16
N LEU A 64 -21.13 -20.81 15.67
CA LEU A 64 -19.84 -21.36 15.27
C LEU A 64 -19.74 -21.60 13.76
N SER A 65 -20.78 -22.15 13.14
CA SER A 65 -20.82 -22.42 11.69
C SER A 65 -20.69 -21.13 10.87
N THR A 66 -21.46 -20.10 11.25
CA THR A 66 -21.36 -18.78 10.62
C THR A 66 -19.97 -18.19 10.80
N ARG A 67 -19.40 -18.30 12.01
CA ARG A 67 -18.07 -17.76 12.29
C ARG A 67 -16.97 -18.44 11.47
N VAL A 68 -17.04 -19.76 11.29
CA VAL A 68 -16.09 -20.52 10.46
C VAL A 68 -16.19 -20.07 8.99
N TYR A 69 -17.41 -19.90 8.48
CA TYR A 69 -17.63 -19.41 7.12
C TYR A 69 -17.05 -18.01 6.91
N GLU A 70 -17.36 -17.07 7.81
CA GLU A 70 -16.81 -15.69 7.77
C GLU A 70 -15.29 -15.69 7.79
N LEU A 71 -14.67 -16.40 8.72
CA LEU A 71 -13.22 -16.49 8.84
C LEU A 71 -12.56 -17.13 7.61
N THR A 72 -13.20 -18.12 7.02
CA THR A 72 -12.69 -18.77 5.79
C THR A 72 -12.71 -17.78 4.62
N LYS A 73 -13.79 -16.99 4.51
CA LYS A 73 -13.89 -15.92 3.50
C LYS A 73 -12.83 -14.83 3.75
N GLU A 74 -12.71 -14.33 4.98
CA GLU A 74 -11.72 -13.31 5.37
C GLU A 74 -10.29 -13.78 5.09
N LEU A 75 -9.96 -15.03 5.42
CA LEU A 75 -8.65 -15.61 5.13
C LEU A 75 -8.36 -15.66 3.62
N GLY A 76 -9.36 -16.03 2.81
CA GLY A 76 -9.25 -16.01 1.36
C GLY A 76 -8.96 -14.61 0.82
N SER A 77 -9.74 -13.62 1.25
CA SER A 77 -9.56 -12.21 0.88
C SER A 77 -8.18 -11.67 1.28
N LEU A 78 -7.72 -11.97 2.49
CA LEU A 78 -6.39 -11.53 2.98
C LEU A 78 -5.26 -12.17 2.18
N ARG A 79 -5.38 -13.43 1.76
CA ARG A 79 -4.37 -14.08 0.91
C ARG A 79 -4.26 -13.40 -0.44
N GLN A 80 -5.39 -13.02 -1.05
CA GLN A 80 -5.41 -12.28 -2.32
C GLN A 80 -4.80 -10.88 -2.16
N GLU A 81 -5.16 -10.16 -1.10
CA GLU A 81 -4.59 -8.84 -0.79
C GLU A 81 -3.06 -8.91 -0.59
N ILE A 82 -2.56 -9.91 0.16
CA ILE A 82 -1.12 -10.13 0.34
C ILE A 82 -0.43 -10.44 -0.99
N GLN A 83 -1.05 -11.26 -1.85
CA GLN A 83 -0.49 -11.61 -3.16
C GLN A 83 -0.35 -10.36 -4.04
N PHE A 84 -1.40 -9.53 -4.12
CA PHE A 84 -1.38 -8.27 -4.86
C PHE A 84 -0.24 -7.35 -4.40
N TYR A 85 -0.13 -7.08 -3.10
CA TYR A 85 0.94 -6.20 -2.60
C TYR A 85 2.34 -6.78 -2.78
N ARG A 86 2.50 -8.11 -2.76
CA ARG A 86 3.77 -8.77 -3.11
C ARG A 86 4.15 -8.52 -4.56
N GLU A 87 3.20 -8.67 -5.48
CA GLU A 87 3.43 -8.43 -6.91
C GLU A 87 3.81 -6.97 -7.17
N CYS A 88 3.08 -6.00 -6.60
CA CYS A 88 3.43 -4.59 -6.70
C CYS A 88 4.84 -4.30 -6.14
N PHE A 89 5.18 -4.90 -5.00
CA PHE A 89 6.50 -4.75 -4.42
C PHE A 89 7.59 -5.30 -5.34
N GLU A 90 7.41 -6.51 -5.90
CA GLU A 90 8.35 -7.09 -6.86
C GLU A 90 8.54 -6.22 -8.12
N VAL A 91 7.45 -5.66 -8.65
CA VAL A 91 7.49 -4.73 -9.79
C VAL A 91 8.35 -3.51 -9.45
N LEU A 92 8.13 -2.89 -8.29
CA LEU A 92 8.92 -1.75 -7.82
C LEU A 92 10.39 -2.11 -7.58
N GLN A 93 10.69 -3.28 -7.01
CA GLN A 93 12.07 -3.73 -6.82
C GLN A 93 12.80 -3.89 -8.16
N ARG A 94 12.15 -4.51 -9.16
CA ARG A 94 12.73 -4.69 -10.50
C ARG A 94 12.98 -3.36 -11.20
N LEU A 95 12.03 -2.41 -11.13
CA LEU A 95 12.24 -1.07 -11.70
C LEU A 95 13.43 -0.37 -11.03
N ARG A 96 13.53 -0.46 -9.70
CA ARG A 96 14.64 0.12 -8.94
C ARG A 96 15.98 -0.50 -9.35
N GLU A 97 16.06 -1.83 -9.48
CA GLU A 97 17.25 -2.53 -9.95
C GLU A 97 17.68 -2.03 -11.34
N ARG A 98 16.74 -1.93 -12.29
CA ARG A 98 17.03 -1.38 -13.62
C ARG A 98 17.52 0.07 -13.60
N ALA A 99 16.94 0.89 -12.71
CA ALA A 99 17.39 2.27 -12.54
C ALA A 99 18.84 2.33 -12.00
N TYR A 100 19.19 1.46 -11.05
CA TYR A 100 20.57 1.34 -10.57
C TYR A 100 21.54 0.83 -11.64
N ASP A 101 21.14 -0.17 -12.44
CA ASP A 101 21.95 -0.68 -13.54
C ASP A 101 22.29 0.45 -14.54
N VAL A 102 21.29 1.23 -14.95
CA VAL A 102 21.47 2.36 -15.87
C VAL A 102 22.37 3.44 -15.26
N TYR A 103 22.17 3.77 -13.98
CA TYR A 103 23.02 4.71 -13.26
C TYR A 103 24.49 4.24 -13.25
N GLN A 104 24.75 2.97 -12.95
CA GLN A 104 26.10 2.41 -12.94
C GLN A 104 26.72 2.41 -14.34
N GLN A 105 25.95 2.05 -15.36
CA GLN A 105 26.41 2.09 -16.76
C GLN A 105 26.76 3.51 -17.22
N GLN A 106 26.04 4.52 -16.75
CA GLN A 106 26.35 5.93 -17.02
C GLN A 106 27.62 6.36 -16.28
N PHE A 107 27.75 5.97 -15.00
CA PHE A 107 28.87 6.36 -14.15
C PHE A 107 30.20 5.79 -14.64
N LEU A 108 30.24 4.51 -15.03
CA LEU A 108 31.49 3.81 -15.33
C LEU A 108 32.09 4.13 -16.71
N ALA A 109 31.27 4.51 -17.69
CA ALA A 109 31.68 4.47 -19.08
C ALA A 109 31.55 5.80 -19.83
N GLY A 110 31.46 6.90 -19.08
CA GLY A 110 31.57 8.26 -19.58
C GLY A 110 30.35 8.76 -20.34
N HIS A 111 30.38 10.04 -20.69
CA HIS A 111 29.27 10.75 -21.34
C HIS A 111 29.43 10.74 -22.86
N SER A 112 28.48 10.14 -23.58
CA SER A 112 28.28 10.38 -25.01
C SER A 112 26.79 10.50 -25.32
N SER A 113 26.43 11.33 -26.31
CA SER A 113 25.02 11.59 -26.66
C SER A 113 24.30 10.31 -27.10
N LYS A 114 24.94 9.46 -27.91
CA LYS A 114 24.41 8.17 -28.35
C LYS A 114 24.13 7.24 -27.16
N ARG A 115 25.10 7.10 -26.26
CA ARG A 115 24.96 6.26 -25.05
C ARG A 115 23.84 6.78 -24.15
N MET A 116 23.75 8.09 -23.97
CA MET A 116 22.70 8.70 -23.18
C MET A 116 21.31 8.40 -23.74
N SER A 117 21.13 8.47 -25.07
CA SER A 117 19.87 8.07 -25.69
C SER A 117 19.53 6.60 -25.46
N GLU A 118 20.51 5.70 -25.55
CA GLU A 118 20.32 4.27 -25.29
C GLU A 118 19.90 4.00 -23.83
N LEU A 119 20.54 4.66 -22.87
CA LEU A 119 20.21 4.54 -21.44
C LEU A 119 18.83 5.11 -21.10
N ILE A 120 18.45 6.24 -21.71
CA ILE A 120 17.10 6.80 -21.58
C ILE A 120 16.06 5.82 -22.11
N SER A 121 16.30 5.22 -23.29
CA SER A 121 15.39 4.21 -23.85
C SER A 121 15.26 2.98 -22.94
N GLN A 122 16.34 2.52 -22.30
CA GLN A 122 16.29 1.42 -21.34
C GLN A 122 15.44 1.74 -20.11
N LEU A 123 15.61 2.94 -19.52
CA LEU A 123 14.79 3.39 -18.39
C LEU A 123 13.31 3.51 -18.78
N HIS A 124 13.05 4.09 -19.95
CA HIS A 124 11.70 4.25 -20.46
C HIS A 124 11.01 2.89 -20.61
N HIS A 125 11.67 1.93 -21.25
CA HIS A 125 11.12 0.59 -21.42
C HIS A 125 10.91 -0.13 -20.09
N ALA A 126 11.85 0.01 -19.14
CA ALA A 126 11.69 -0.56 -17.80
C ALA A 126 10.48 0.04 -17.05
N LEU A 127 10.24 1.35 -17.21
CA LEU A 127 9.09 2.03 -16.65
C LEU A 127 7.79 1.55 -17.29
N GLU A 128 7.71 1.49 -18.62
CA GLU A 128 6.53 0.97 -19.33
C GLU A 128 6.18 -0.45 -18.90
N GLU A 129 7.19 -1.32 -18.81
CA GLU A 129 7.01 -2.71 -18.36
C GLU A 129 6.56 -2.78 -16.90
N SER A 130 7.07 -1.91 -16.01
CA SER A 130 6.61 -1.84 -14.63
C SER A 130 5.15 -1.42 -14.52
N VAL A 131 4.73 -0.40 -15.27
CA VAL A 131 3.34 0.08 -15.31
C VAL A 131 2.44 -1.03 -15.83
N ARG A 132 2.83 -1.71 -16.91
CA ARG A 132 2.05 -2.82 -17.48
C ARG A 132 1.82 -3.93 -16.46
N ARG A 133 2.86 -4.35 -15.72
CA ARG A 133 2.73 -5.39 -14.68
C ARG A 133 1.89 -4.95 -13.48
N GLU A 134 2.00 -3.70 -13.08
CA GLU A 134 1.16 -3.14 -12.01
C GLU A 134 -0.32 -3.17 -12.41
N VAL A 135 -0.63 -2.77 -13.65
CA VAL A 135 -1.99 -2.85 -14.21
C VAL A 135 -2.50 -4.29 -14.26
N ASP A 136 -1.65 -5.24 -14.66
CA ASP A 136 -2.02 -6.65 -14.67
C ASP A 136 -2.35 -7.15 -13.24
N ALA A 137 -1.50 -6.84 -12.25
CA ALA A 137 -1.72 -7.20 -10.85
C ALA A 137 -3.00 -6.56 -10.28
N GLU A 138 -3.24 -5.28 -10.58
CA GLU A 138 -4.47 -4.56 -10.22
C GLU A 138 -5.69 -5.29 -10.78
N LYS A 139 -5.66 -5.62 -12.07
CA LYS A 139 -6.73 -6.33 -12.77
C LYS A 139 -7.01 -7.71 -12.16
N TYR A 140 -5.98 -8.52 -11.93
CA TYR A 140 -6.15 -9.83 -11.30
C TYR A 140 -6.78 -9.73 -9.91
N TRP A 141 -6.37 -8.75 -9.11
CA TRP A 141 -6.96 -8.55 -7.80
C TRP A 141 -8.42 -8.11 -7.89
N MET A 142 -8.75 -7.16 -8.78
CA MET A 142 -10.13 -6.72 -9.01
C MET A 142 -11.04 -7.85 -9.50
N GLU A 143 -10.56 -8.70 -10.41
CA GLU A 143 -11.31 -9.87 -10.89
C GLU A 143 -11.63 -10.84 -9.75
N SER A 144 -10.74 -11.00 -8.77
CA SER A 144 -11.00 -11.83 -7.58
C SER A 144 -12.16 -11.30 -6.71
N TRP A 145 -12.48 -10.02 -6.83
CA TRP A 145 -13.62 -9.36 -6.19
C TRP A 145 -14.87 -9.29 -7.10
N GLY A 146 -14.82 -9.87 -8.30
CA GLY A 146 -15.89 -9.76 -9.29
C GLY A 146 -15.99 -8.37 -9.93
N ILE A 147 -14.96 -7.53 -9.80
CA ILE A 147 -14.88 -6.22 -10.43
C ILE A 147 -14.25 -6.38 -11.80
N HIS A 148 -15.02 -6.17 -12.85
CA HIS A 148 -14.50 -6.16 -14.21
C HIS A 148 -14.14 -4.73 -14.61
N THR A 149 -12.86 -4.47 -14.83
CA THR A 149 -12.41 -3.20 -15.42
C THR A 149 -12.65 -3.18 -16.92
N GLU A 150 -13.45 -2.22 -17.39
CA GLU A 150 -13.60 -1.94 -18.80
C GLU A 150 -12.30 -1.38 -19.39
N LYS A 151 -12.07 -1.66 -20.68
CA LYS A 151 -10.95 -1.08 -21.44
C LYS A 151 -11.09 0.44 -21.46
N GLY A 152 -10.24 1.16 -20.72
CA GLY A 152 -10.15 2.62 -20.74
C GLY A 152 -10.21 3.31 -19.38
N THR A 153 -10.48 2.58 -18.30
CA THR A 153 -10.27 3.15 -16.96
C THR A 153 -8.76 3.25 -16.70
N LYS A 154 -8.27 4.42 -16.27
CA LYS A 154 -6.85 4.63 -15.95
C LYS A 154 -6.41 3.65 -14.85
N ALA A 155 -5.83 2.53 -15.27
CA ALA A 155 -5.14 1.58 -14.40
C ALA A 155 -3.68 2.06 -14.22
N GLY A 156 -3.07 1.77 -13.07
CA GLY A 156 -1.67 2.14 -12.80
C GLY A 156 -1.44 3.54 -12.21
N GLN A 157 -2.42 4.07 -11.47
CA GLN A 157 -2.28 5.32 -10.69
C GLN A 157 -2.06 5.05 -9.18
N LEU A 158 -1.48 3.91 -8.80
CA LEU A 158 -1.24 3.66 -7.37
C LEU A 158 0.02 4.39 -6.86
N TRP A 159 0.94 4.80 -7.75
CA TRP A 159 2.27 5.27 -7.33
C TRP A 159 2.86 6.47 -8.11
N ILE A 160 2.11 7.12 -9.02
CA ILE A 160 2.55 8.36 -9.71
C ILE A 160 1.60 9.51 -9.40
#